data_AF-A0A946QN60-F1
#
_entry.id   AF-A0A946QN60-F1
#
_cell.length_a   1.000
_cell.length_b   1.000
_cell.length_c   1.000
_cell.angle_alpha   90.00
_cell.angle_beta   90.00
_cell.angle_gamma   90.00
#
_symmetry.space_group_name_H-M   'P 1'
#
loop_
_entity.id
_entity.type
_entity.pdbx_description
1 polymer ?
#
loop_
_entity_poly.entity_id
_entity_poly.type
_entity_poly.pdbx_seq_one_letter_code
_entity_poly.pdbx_strand_id
1 'polypeptide(L)'
;MKKKLLIIFISVVVFSFSVYAQLQSVDITTPDRGICEGDTIKLSINIGIIGTPKLNVKWTPNTNISSDIIDEPLVCPKTTTHYVVTVEDEDNGFSLADTIKITVFPRPIVNAPENDSTCTGYPYILTPQQFDFAQNPLWTTDGLGDFEGPADSMTVKYIPAPNELGRLMFILTGHAIDPACVDVFDTTYITYYGATLAEILTQDASVCSNESIEIEATAENYASFTWRHNGEGVFQNENTLTPTYVPHEKEFGNIDIILDVNGLGCDKSDTVSFYVSQMYVEYLDEITACVGDRVFLNVTSSPDYTYLWSTGETENEIVINATETEIYSVEIQNNEGCSEIAEIIVNVKENPEIFWEAVHENKQLVVSPAGLFKYEFYGNDYVLLYSGKSNIFNYCEASASHNIIYIVAFDEFGCSSDADNNYSDFYVIPIFGEVDAFSPNGDGINDLLLSGHKITVFDRTHKILYEGWNGWDGTYNGKEFPQGTYFYVVYDDDGKVFYKGPVTLLR
;
A
#
# COMPACT_ATOMS: atom_id res chain seq x y z
N MET A 1 -45.82 11.30 -143.76
CA MET A 1 -47.04 11.35 -144.60
C MET A 1 -48.25 11.60 -143.70
N LYS A 2 -49.01 12.70 -143.94
CA LYS A 2 -50.46 12.95 -143.63
C LYS A 2 -50.95 12.72 -142.18
N LYS A 3 -51.81 13.50 -141.50
CA LYS A 3 -52.82 14.55 -141.75
C LYS A 3 -53.16 15.09 -140.32
N LYS A 4 -53.17 16.41 -140.05
CA LYS A 4 -54.28 17.39 -140.11
C LYS A 4 -55.49 17.15 -139.15
N LEU A 5 -55.85 18.28 -138.48
CA LEU A 5 -57.13 18.73 -137.88
C LEU A 5 -57.44 18.34 -136.41
N LEU A 6 -57.46 19.28 -135.43
CA LEU A 6 -58.48 20.31 -135.06
C LEU A 6 -59.72 19.61 -134.42
N ILE A 7 -60.32 19.92 -133.25
CA ILE A 7 -60.77 21.15 -132.53
C ILE A 7 -61.11 20.63 -131.07
N ILE A 8 -60.97 21.30 -129.92
CA ILE A 8 -61.94 22.20 -129.21
C ILE A 8 -61.35 22.52 -127.81
N PHE A 9 -61.35 23.81 -127.46
CA PHE A 9 -61.15 24.36 -126.11
C PHE A 9 -62.36 24.05 -125.21
N ILE A 10 -62.14 23.40 -124.07
CA ILE A 10 -62.97 23.60 -122.87
C ILE A 10 -61.99 23.95 -121.75
N SER A 11 -62.01 25.23 -121.39
CA SER A 11 -61.35 25.77 -120.21
C SER A 11 -62.14 25.30 -118.99
N VAL A 12 -61.68 24.24 -118.34
CA VAL A 12 -62.12 23.87 -116.99
C VAL A 12 -61.18 24.57 -116.02
N VAL A 13 -61.49 25.82 -115.70
CA VAL A 13 -61.04 26.42 -114.44
C VAL A 13 -62.01 25.89 -113.38
N VAL A 14 -61.68 24.74 -112.83
CA VAL A 14 -62.21 24.29 -111.55
C VAL A 14 -61.06 24.42 -110.57
N PHE A 15 -61.25 25.34 -109.64
CA PHE A 15 -60.39 25.58 -108.49
C PHE A 15 -59.85 24.25 -107.96
N SER A 16 -58.52 24.09 -107.96
CA SER A 16 -57.92 23.20 -106.97
C SER A 16 -58.34 23.77 -105.62
N PHE A 17 -59.33 23.15 -104.98
CA PHE A 17 -59.43 23.26 -103.54
C PHE A 17 -58.12 22.68 -103.03
N SER A 18 -57.15 23.57 -102.75
CA SER A 18 -56.09 23.25 -101.81
C SER A 18 -56.83 22.80 -100.57
N VAL A 19 -56.82 21.49 -100.32
CA VAL A 19 -57.27 20.95 -99.04
C VAL A 19 -56.42 21.70 -98.02
N TYR A 20 -57.05 22.57 -97.23
CA TYR A 20 -56.35 23.32 -96.20
C TYR A 20 -55.78 22.28 -95.25
N ALA A 21 -54.47 22.09 -95.32
CA ALA A 21 -53.77 21.27 -94.37
C ALA A 21 -53.77 22.05 -93.05
N GLN A 22 -54.21 21.44 -91.96
CA GLN A 22 -54.43 22.16 -90.71
C GLN A 22 -54.24 21.27 -89.48
N LEU A 23 -53.53 21.80 -88.48
CA LEU A 23 -53.49 21.27 -87.12
C LEU A 23 -54.86 21.37 -86.42
N GLN A 24 -55.35 20.26 -85.85
CA GLN A 24 -56.66 20.17 -85.18
C GLN A 24 -56.56 19.99 -83.67
N SER A 25 -55.66 19.12 -83.20
CA SER A 25 -55.45 18.87 -81.77
C SER A 25 -54.00 18.49 -81.48
N VAL A 26 -53.58 18.74 -80.24
CA VAL A 26 -52.32 18.27 -79.67
C VAL A 26 -52.69 17.75 -78.30
N ASP A 27 -52.53 16.45 -78.09
CA ASP A 27 -52.91 15.79 -76.85
C ASP A 27 -51.74 14.92 -76.36
N ILE A 28 -51.26 15.15 -75.15
CA ILE A 28 -50.28 14.28 -74.51
C ILE A 28 -50.98 12.98 -74.13
N THR A 29 -50.51 11.88 -74.72
CA THR A 29 -51.04 10.54 -74.49
C THR A 29 -50.41 9.81 -73.31
N THR A 30 -49.25 10.30 -72.83
CA THR A 30 -48.64 9.78 -71.59
C THR A 30 -49.52 10.18 -70.41
N PRO A 31 -49.98 9.23 -69.58
CA PRO A 31 -50.78 9.57 -68.42
C PRO A 31 -49.95 10.29 -67.36
N ASP A 32 -50.59 11.14 -66.56
CA ASP A 32 -49.98 11.71 -65.36
C ASP A 32 -49.49 10.58 -64.45
N ARG A 33 -48.19 10.59 -64.14
CA ARG A 33 -47.58 9.60 -63.25
C ARG A 33 -46.44 10.24 -62.44
N GLY A 34 -46.26 9.73 -61.22
CA GLY A 34 -45.07 10.01 -60.43
C GLY A 34 -43.87 9.16 -60.86
N ILE A 35 -42.67 9.73 -60.77
CA ILE A 35 -41.39 9.02 -60.95
C ILE A 35 -40.51 9.22 -59.71
N CYS A 36 -39.56 8.32 -59.48
CA CYS A 36 -38.54 8.55 -58.47
C CYS A 36 -37.49 9.55 -59.00
N GLU A 37 -36.86 10.32 -58.12
CA GLU A 37 -35.86 11.31 -58.50
C GLU A 37 -34.76 10.70 -59.39
N GLY A 38 -34.56 11.29 -60.57
CA GLY A 38 -33.56 10.83 -61.54
C GLY A 38 -33.99 9.65 -62.42
N ASP A 39 -35.18 9.08 -62.21
CA ASP A 39 -35.74 8.11 -63.16
C ASP A 39 -36.13 8.81 -64.46
N THR A 40 -36.30 8.01 -65.53
CA THR A 40 -36.61 8.50 -66.86
C THR A 40 -37.96 7.98 -67.34
N ILE A 41 -38.78 8.85 -67.90
CA ILE A 41 -40.06 8.51 -68.53
C ILE A 41 -40.11 9.02 -69.96
N LYS A 42 -40.76 8.25 -70.84
CA LYS A 42 -41.03 8.64 -72.23
C LYS A 42 -42.34 9.41 -72.32
N LEU A 43 -42.29 10.65 -72.82
CA LEU A 43 -43.48 11.40 -73.19
C LEU A 43 -43.91 11.01 -74.60
N SER A 44 -45.20 11.14 -74.90
CA SER A 44 -45.74 10.83 -76.23
C SER A 44 -46.96 11.70 -76.48
N ILE A 45 -47.03 12.30 -77.67
CA ILE A 45 -48.13 13.16 -78.11
C ILE A 45 -48.89 12.52 -79.25
N ASN A 46 -50.19 12.80 -79.32
CA ASN A 46 -51.02 12.57 -80.47
C ASN A 46 -51.33 13.93 -81.10
N ILE A 47 -51.12 14.04 -82.40
CA ILE A 47 -51.40 15.25 -83.16
C ILE A 47 -52.52 14.94 -84.15
N GLY A 48 -53.68 15.57 -83.95
CA GLY A 48 -54.78 15.53 -84.92
C GLY A 48 -54.50 16.49 -86.06
N ILE A 49 -54.47 16.00 -87.31
CA ILE A 49 -54.25 16.83 -88.50
C ILE A 49 -55.27 16.52 -89.61
N ILE A 50 -55.56 17.53 -90.44
CA ILE A 50 -56.21 17.37 -91.75
C ILE A 50 -55.15 17.69 -92.81
N GLY A 51 -55.01 16.85 -93.84
CA GLY A 51 -53.98 17.04 -94.88
C GLY A 51 -52.57 16.72 -94.38
N THR A 52 -51.56 17.45 -94.87
CA THR A 52 -50.14 17.28 -94.51
C THR A 52 -49.51 18.64 -94.18
N PRO A 53 -49.91 19.30 -93.06
CA PRO A 53 -49.35 20.60 -92.69
C PRO A 53 -47.90 20.44 -92.23
N LYS A 54 -47.07 21.47 -92.44
CA LYS A 54 -45.72 21.51 -91.89
C LYS A 54 -45.77 21.91 -90.42
N LEU A 55 -45.42 20.97 -89.54
CA LEU A 55 -45.49 21.15 -88.09
C LEU A 55 -44.12 21.24 -87.44
N ASN A 56 -44.00 22.11 -86.43
CA ASN A 56 -42.84 22.16 -85.52
C ASN A 56 -43.28 21.85 -84.11
N VAL A 57 -42.68 20.83 -83.50
CA VAL A 57 -42.90 20.47 -82.09
C VAL A 57 -41.86 21.18 -81.23
N LYS A 58 -42.29 21.72 -80.09
CA LYS A 58 -41.40 22.30 -79.09
C LYS A 58 -41.87 22.02 -77.67
N TRP A 59 -41.00 21.47 -76.83
CA TRP A 59 -41.23 21.23 -75.41
C TRP A 59 -40.61 22.31 -74.54
N THR A 60 -41.29 22.69 -73.47
CA THR A 60 -40.76 23.59 -72.44
C THR A 60 -41.09 23.07 -71.03
N PRO A 61 -40.19 23.16 -70.04
CA PRO A 61 -38.81 23.64 -70.14
C PRO A 61 -37.89 22.65 -70.87
N ASN A 62 -36.87 23.16 -71.58
CA ASN A 62 -35.81 22.34 -72.17
C ASN A 62 -34.74 21.99 -71.12
N THR A 63 -35.16 21.31 -70.05
CA THR A 63 -34.29 20.87 -68.95
C THR A 63 -34.62 19.44 -68.58
N ASN A 64 -33.58 18.61 -68.38
CA ASN A 64 -33.73 17.17 -68.11
C ASN A 64 -34.63 16.48 -69.15
N ILE A 65 -34.53 16.88 -70.41
CA ILE A 65 -35.25 16.32 -71.56
C ILE A 65 -34.22 15.97 -72.62
N SER A 66 -34.38 14.81 -73.26
CA SER A 66 -33.46 14.30 -74.27
C SER A 66 -33.44 15.13 -75.56
N SER A 67 -34.60 15.69 -75.94
CA SER A 67 -34.75 16.62 -77.05
C SER A 67 -36.07 17.37 -76.88
N ASP A 68 -36.08 18.68 -77.12
CA ASP A 68 -37.27 19.51 -77.03
C ASP A 68 -38.04 19.62 -78.35
N ILE A 69 -37.61 18.94 -79.42
CA ILE A 69 -38.19 19.11 -80.78
C ILE A 69 -38.72 17.81 -81.41
N ILE A 70 -38.95 16.77 -80.60
CA ILE A 70 -39.46 15.47 -81.06
C ILE A 70 -40.78 15.11 -80.36
N ASP A 71 -41.55 14.24 -80.99
CA ASP A 71 -42.86 13.79 -80.48
C ASP A 71 -42.75 12.91 -79.24
N GLU A 72 -41.64 12.18 -79.12
CA GLU A 72 -41.43 11.16 -78.11
C GLU A 72 -40.16 11.37 -77.26
N PRO A 73 -40.03 12.50 -76.54
CA PRO A 73 -38.83 12.76 -75.76
C PRO A 73 -38.82 11.95 -74.46
N LEU A 74 -37.62 11.52 -74.06
CA LEU A 74 -37.34 11.06 -72.70
C LEU A 74 -37.13 12.26 -71.78
N VAL A 75 -37.76 12.27 -70.60
CA VAL A 75 -37.57 13.27 -69.53
C VAL A 75 -37.14 12.59 -68.22
N CYS A 76 -36.24 13.25 -67.49
CA CYS A 76 -35.73 12.81 -66.18
C CYS A 76 -35.68 13.96 -65.15
N PRO A 77 -36.82 14.63 -64.87
CA PRO A 77 -36.84 15.80 -63.99
C PRO A 77 -36.36 15.47 -62.57
N LYS A 78 -35.65 16.42 -61.93
CA LYS A 78 -35.17 16.30 -60.55
C LYS A 78 -36.15 16.85 -59.50
N THR A 79 -37.09 17.68 -59.94
CA THR A 79 -38.18 18.22 -59.11
C THR A 79 -39.48 18.15 -59.90
N THR A 80 -40.62 18.19 -59.23
CA THR A 80 -41.93 18.16 -59.89
C THR A 80 -42.00 19.25 -60.97
N THR A 81 -42.14 18.84 -62.23
CA THR A 81 -41.99 19.71 -63.40
C THR A 81 -43.22 19.58 -64.29
N HIS A 82 -43.68 20.72 -64.81
CA HIS A 82 -44.73 20.76 -65.83
C HIS A 82 -44.05 20.90 -67.19
N TYR A 83 -44.21 19.89 -68.04
CA TYR A 83 -43.75 19.95 -69.43
C TYR A 83 -44.92 20.36 -70.31
N VAL A 84 -44.69 21.39 -71.12
CA VAL A 84 -45.66 21.92 -72.08
C VAL A 84 -45.13 21.61 -73.47
N VAL A 85 -45.88 20.85 -74.27
CA VAL A 85 -45.64 20.74 -75.71
C VAL A 85 -46.40 21.85 -76.41
N THR A 86 -45.75 22.52 -77.35
CA THR A 86 -46.36 23.46 -78.28
C THR A 86 -46.08 22.95 -79.68
N VAL A 87 -47.13 22.75 -80.48
CA VAL A 87 -46.99 22.39 -81.90
C VAL A 87 -47.46 23.59 -82.72
N GLU A 88 -46.55 24.13 -83.51
CA GLU A 88 -46.81 25.23 -84.44
C GLU A 88 -47.10 24.66 -85.83
N ASP A 89 -48.20 25.12 -86.43
CA ASP A 89 -48.53 24.89 -87.83
C ASP A 89 -47.92 26.04 -88.65
N GLU A 90 -46.77 25.81 -89.29
CA GLU A 90 -46.05 26.84 -90.06
C GLU A 90 -46.86 27.35 -91.25
N ASP A 91 -47.69 26.48 -91.83
CA ASP A 91 -48.47 26.81 -93.02
C ASP A 91 -49.63 27.78 -92.69
N ASN A 92 -50.12 27.74 -91.44
CA ASN A 92 -51.28 28.51 -90.98
C ASN A 92 -50.98 29.54 -89.89
N GLY A 93 -49.78 29.54 -89.32
CA GLY A 93 -49.31 30.55 -88.35
C GLY A 93 -50.01 30.52 -86.99
N PHE A 94 -50.54 29.37 -86.56
CA PHE A 94 -51.11 29.19 -85.22
C PHE A 94 -50.45 27.99 -84.53
N SER A 95 -50.52 27.97 -83.19
CA SER A 95 -49.98 26.88 -82.38
C SER A 95 -51.00 26.39 -81.37
N LEU A 96 -51.04 25.07 -81.16
CA LEU A 96 -51.75 24.43 -80.05
C LEU A 96 -50.74 23.93 -79.02
N ALA A 97 -51.16 23.87 -77.77
CA ALA A 97 -50.31 23.41 -76.68
C ALA A 97 -51.07 22.51 -75.71
N ASP A 98 -50.34 21.59 -75.09
CA ASP A 98 -50.83 20.73 -74.02
C ASP A 98 -49.77 20.58 -72.93
N THR A 99 -50.18 20.27 -71.70
CA THR A 99 -49.32 20.26 -70.51
C THR A 99 -49.45 18.96 -69.74
N ILE A 100 -48.31 18.37 -69.37
CA ILE A 100 -48.24 17.22 -68.46
C ILE A 100 -47.47 17.57 -67.20
N LYS A 101 -47.97 17.11 -66.04
CA LYS A 101 -47.28 17.25 -64.76
C LYS A 101 -46.55 15.95 -64.42
N ILE A 102 -45.22 16.00 -64.40
CA ILE A 102 -44.40 14.90 -63.90
C ILE A 102 -44.11 15.17 -62.43
N THR A 103 -44.74 14.39 -61.55
CA THR A 103 -44.50 14.46 -60.10
C THR A 103 -43.23 13.68 -59.78
N VAL A 104 -42.28 14.30 -59.06
CA VAL A 104 -41.01 13.67 -58.70
C VAL A 104 -40.99 13.41 -57.20
N PHE A 105 -40.79 12.15 -56.82
CA PHE A 105 -40.63 11.73 -55.43
C PHE A 105 -39.14 11.59 -55.09
N PRO A 106 -38.69 12.12 -53.95
CA PRO A 106 -37.31 11.97 -53.51
C PRO A 106 -36.98 10.49 -53.28
N ARG A 107 -35.73 10.10 -53.53
CA ARG A 107 -35.26 8.73 -53.24
C ARG A 107 -35.20 8.51 -51.72
N PRO A 108 -35.67 7.36 -51.21
CA PRO A 108 -35.49 7.02 -49.81
C PRO A 108 -34.00 6.87 -49.49
N ILE A 109 -33.59 7.37 -48.32
CA ILE A 109 -32.23 7.28 -47.80
C ILE A 109 -32.31 6.56 -46.45
N VAL A 110 -31.62 5.43 -46.34
CA VAL A 110 -31.58 4.60 -45.15
C VAL A 110 -30.13 4.25 -44.89
N ASN A 111 -29.60 4.67 -43.75
CA ASN A 111 -28.27 4.31 -43.28
C ASN A 111 -28.37 3.65 -41.91
N ALA A 112 -27.92 2.41 -41.81
CA ALA A 112 -27.81 1.66 -40.58
C ALA A 112 -26.72 2.27 -39.66
N PRO A 113 -26.71 1.95 -38.34
CA PRO A 113 -25.62 2.36 -37.46
C PRO A 113 -24.28 1.78 -37.92
N GLU A 114 -23.18 2.40 -37.50
CA GLU A 114 -21.85 1.85 -37.75
C GLU A 114 -21.70 0.46 -37.14
N ASN A 115 -20.71 -0.30 -37.61
CA ASN A 115 -20.38 -1.58 -36.99
C ASN A 115 -19.87 -1.35 -35.57
N ASP A 116 -20.26 -2.23 -34.66
CA ASP A 116 -19.91 -2.10 -33.24
C ASP A 116 -19.73 -3.48 -32.59
N SER A 117 -19.43 -3.49 -31.30
CA SER A 117 -19.30 -4.70 -30.51
C SER A 117 -19.86 -4.53 -29.10
N THR A 118 -20.29 -5.64 -28.50
CA THR A 118 -20.80 -5.67 -27.13
C THR A 118 -20.53 -7.03 -26.49
N CYS A 119 -20.84 -7.13 -25.20
CA CYS A 119 -20.67 -8.35 -24.43
C CYS A 119 -21.90 -9.25 -24.54
N THR A 120 -21.67 -10.56 -24.53
CA THR A 120 -22.74 -11.55 -24.43
C THR A 120 -23.66 -11.28 -23.25
N GLY A 121 -24.96 -11.49 -23.45
CA GLY A 121 -26.00 -11.21 -22.46
C GLY A 121 -26.40 -9.73 -22.32
N TYR A 122 -25.69 -8.78 -22.94
CA TYR A 122 -26.11 -7.38 -22.93
C TYR A 122 -27.01 -7.06 -24.14
N PRO A 123 -28.14 -6.38 -23.92
CA PRO A 123 -28.97 -5.92 -25.02
C PRO A 123 -28.25 -4.85 -25.84
N TYR A 124 -28.53 -4.80 -27.15
CA TYR A 124 -27.99 -3.78 -28.04
C TYR A 124 -29.10 -2.90 -28.62
N ILE A 125 -28.91 -1.58 -28.66
CA ILE A 125 -29.88 -0.64 -29.19
C ILE A 125 -29.46 -0.24 -30.60
N LEU A 126 -30.30 -0.54 -31.58
CA LEU A 126 -30.09 -0.18 -32.97
C LEU A 126 -30.88 1.07 -33.32
N THR A 127 -30.17 2.13 -33.68
CA THR A 127 -30.73 3.39 -34.16
C THR A 127 -30.11 3.73 -35.52
N PRO A 128 -30.91 4.02 -36.56
CA PRO A 128 -30.40 4.45 -37.86
C PRO A 128 -29.57 5.72 -37.74
N GLN A 129 -28.49 5.83 -38.50
CA GLN A 129 -27.80 7.12 -38.66
C GLN A 129 -28.63 8.11 -39.47
N GLN A 130 -29.38 7.59 -40.44
CA GLN A 130 -30.22 8.39 -41.32
C GLN A 130 -31.42 7.57 -41.80
N PHE A 131 -32.59 8.21 -41.85
CA PHE A 131 -33.82 7.61 -42.36
C PHE A 131 -34.72 8.72 -42.92
N ASP A 132 -34.44 9.12 -44.17
CA ASP A 132 -35.13 10.22 -44.85
C ASP A 132 -35.90 9.72 -46.06
N PHE A 133 -37.07 10.32 -46.32
CA PHE A 133 -37.93 9.99 -47.48
C PHE A 133 -38.35 8.51 -47.59
N ALA A 134 -38.23 7.77 -46.50
CA ALA A 134 -38.72 6.41 -46.33
C ALA A 134 -39.79 6.36 -45.23
N GLN A 135 -40.56 5.28 -45.20
CA GLN A 135 -41.57 4.98 -44.19
C GLN A 135 -41.44 3.51 -43.75
N ASN A 136 -42.11 3.15 -42.66
CA ASN A 136 -42.19 1.78 -42.16
C ASN A 136 -40.79 1.13 -42.05
N PRO A 137 -39.92 1.61 -41.14
CA PRO A 137 -38.64 0.93 -40.93
C PRO A 137 -38.91 -0.53 -40.57
N LEU A 138 -38.03 -1.44 -40.96
CA LEU A 138 -38.11 -2.85 -40.58
C LEU A 138 -36.71 -3.40 -40.33
N TRP A 139 -36.48 -3.85 -39.11
CA TRP A 139 -35.26 -4.52 -38.71
C TRP A 139 -35.38 -6.03 -38.85
N THR A 140 -34.36 -6.64 -39.43
CA THR A 140 -34.17 -8.10 -39.46
C THR A 140 -32.74 -8.44 -39.05
N THR A 141 -32.54 -9.66 -38.55
CA THR A 141 -31.24 -10.13 -38.06
C THR A 141 -31.03 -11.60 -38.41
N ASP A 142 -29.78 -12.02 -38.54
CA ASP A 142 -29.37 -13.43 -38.59
C ASP A 142 -29.06 -14.01 -37.20
N GLY A 143 -29.18 -13.19 -36.15
CA GLY A 143 -29.09 -13.62 -34.76
C GLY A 143 -30.21 -14.56 -34.33
N LEU A 144 -29.93 -15.34 -33.29
CA LEU A 144 -30.79 -16.31 -32.64
C LEU A 144 -31.69 -15.71 -31.55
N GLY A 145 -31.42 -14.46 -31.15
CA GLY A 145 -32.18 -13.70 -30.17
C GLY A 145 -33.41 -13.00 -30.75
N ASP A 146 -34.02 -12.13 -29.94
CA ASP A 146 -35.29 -11.49 -30.26
C ASP A 146 -35.21 -9.96 -30.10
N PHE A 147 -36.00 -9.23 -30.89
CA PHE A 147 -36.22 -7.81 -30.62
C PHE A 147 -37.20 -7.62 -29.46
N GLU A 148 -36.82 -6.79 -28.49
CA GLU A 148 -37.74 -6.31 -27.46
C GLU A 148 -38.64 -5.23 -28.06
N GLY A 149 -39.91 -5.58 -28.26
CA GLY A 149 -40.88 -4.72 -28.92
C GLY A 149 -40.95 -4.95 -30.43
N PRO A 150 -41.64 -4.07 -31.17
CA PRO A 150 -41.95 -4.33 -32.56
C PRO A 150 -40.76 -3.92 -33.45
N ALA A 151 -40.35 -4.85 -34.33
CA ALA A 151 -39.19 -4.72 -35.21
C ALA A 151 -39.33 -3.61 -36.28
N ASP A 152 -40.51 -3.02 -36.39
CA ASP A 152 -40.85 -1.92 -37.29
C ASP A 152 -40.73 -0.52 -36.64
N SER A 153 -39.97 -0.44 -35.54
CA SER A 153 -39.68 0.82 -34.86
C SER A 153 -38.40 1.49 -35.40
N MET A 154 -38.36 2.82 -35.36
CA MET A 154 -37.16 3.60 -35.68
C MET A 154 -35.97 3.28 -34.79
N THR A 155 -36.20 2.75 -33.60
CA THR A 155 -35.15 2.25 -32.71
C THR A 155 -35.65 0.95 -32.10
N VAL A 156 -34.83 -0.09 -32.18
CA VAL A 156 -35.14 -1.42 -31.64
C VAL A 156 -34.06 -1.84 -30.67
N LYS A 157 -34.44 -2.64 -29.69
CA LYS A 157 -33.51 -3.23 -28.73
C LYS A 157 -33.43 -4.72 -29.00
N TYR A 158 -32.27 -5.22 -29.39
CA TYR A 158 -32.03 -6.63 -29.62
C TYR A 158 -31.59 -7.30 -28.30
N ILE A 159 -32.26 -8.39 -27.94
CA ILE A 159 -31.96 -9.24 -26.80
C ILE A 159 -31.30 -10.51 -27.32
N PRO A 160 -29.97 -10.68 -27.14
CA PRO A 160 -29.27 -11.85 -27.65
C PRO A 160 -29.74 -13.14 -26.95
N ALA A 161 -29.66 -14.27 -27.65
CA ALA A 161 -29.91 -15.57 -27.04
C ALA A 161 -28.81 -15.90 -26.00
N PRO A 162 -29.08 -16.76 -25.00
CA PRO A 162 -28.05 -17.21 -24.06
C PRO A 162 -26.85 -17.81 -24.78
N ASN A 163 -25.65 -17.31 -24.46
CA ASN A 163 -24.37 -17.72 -25.07
C ASN A 163 -24.28 -17.45 -26.59
N GLU A 164 -25.06 -16.50 -27.13
CA GLU A 164 -24.86 -16.00 -28.48
C GLU A 164 -23.54 -15.21 -28.57
N LEU A 165 -22.68 -15.64 -29.49
CA LEU A 165 -21.32 -15.11 -29.68
C LEU A 165 -21.03 -14.91 -31.17
N GLY A 166 -20.09 -14.00 -31.43
CA GLY A 166 -19.60 -13.72 -32.78
C GLY A 166 -20.33 -12.56 -33.44
N ARG A 167 -20.12 -12.45 -34.76
CA ARG A 167 -20.58 -11.30 -35.54
C ARG A 167 -21.98 -11.55 -36.08
N LEU A 168 -22.95 -10.76 -35.62
CA LEU A 168 -24.33 -10.77 -36.08
C LEU A 168 -24.54 -9.64 -37.11
N MET A 169 -25.39 -9.90 -38.09
CA MET A 169 -25.78 -8.96 -39.14
C MET A 169 -27.20 -8.47 -38.90
N PHE A 170 -27.39 -7.15 -38.94
CA PHE A 170 -28.70 -6.52 -38.88
C PHE A 170 -28.95 -5.76 -40.18
N ILE A 171 -30.15 -5.89 -40.70
CA ILE A 171 -30.60 -5.21 -41.92
C ILE A 171 -31.75 -4.28 -41.55
N LEU A 172 -31.57 -2.99 -41.84
CA LEU A 172 -32.62 -1.99 -41.77
C LEU A 172 -33.20 -1.79 -43.16
N THR A 173 -34.46 -2.13 -43.35
CA THR A 173 -35.22 -1.84 -44.58
C THR A 173 -36.10 -0.61 -44.36
N GLY A 174 -36.11 0.31 -45.32
CA GLY A 174 -37.07 1.41 -45.37
C GLY A 174 -37.91 1.32 -46.63
N HIS A 175 -39.22 1.38 -46.46
CA HIS A 175 -40.15 1.33 -47.58
C HIS A 175 -40.29 2.71 -48.23
N ALA A 176 -40.36 2.74 -49.56
CA ALA A 176 -40.59 3.99 -50.28
C ALA A 176 -41.94 4.61 -49.90
N ILE A 177 -41.99 5.95 -49.80
CA ILE A 177 -43.24 6.67 -49.54
C ILE A 177 -44.24 6.48 -50.69
N ASP A 178 -43.73 6.48 -51.93
CA ASP A 178 -44.52 6.29 -53.14
C ASP A 178 -44.04 5.06 -53.93
N PRO A 179 -44.95 4.21 -54.48
CA PRO A 179 -44.59 3.04 -55.28
C PRO A 179 -43.80 3.34 -56.56
N ALA A 180 -43.68 4.60 -56.97
CA ALA A 180 -42.78 5.02 -58.04
C ALA A 180 -41.31 4.86 -57.66
N CYS A 181 -40.98 4.89 -56.37
CA CYS A 181 -39.66 4.58 -55.84
C CYS A 181 -39.60 3.12 -55.36
N VAL A 182 -38.39 2.60 -55.24
CA VAL A 182 -38.13 1.26 -54.69
C VAL A 182 -37.68 1.36 -53.25
N ASP A 183 -37.99 0.32 -52.47
CA ASP A 183 -37.49 0.17 -51.11
C ASP A 183 -35.97 0.06 -51.11
N VAL A 184 -35.34 0.56 -50.04
CA VAL A 184 -33.89 0.52 -49.84
C VAL A 184 -33.59 -0.12 -48.50
N PHE A 185 -32.38 -0.65 -48.37
CA PHE A 185 -31.91 -1.22 -47.13
C PHE A 185 -30.43 -0.91 -46.92
N ASP A 186 -30.01 -0.96 -45.67
CA ASP A 186 -28.62 -0.89 -45.28
C ASP A 186 -28.33 -1.90 -44.15
N THR A 187 -27.06 -2.25 -43.97
CA THR A 187 -26.62 -3.32 -43.08
C THR A 187 -25.61 -2.84 -42.06
N THR A 188 -25.70 -3.37 -40.85
CA THR A 188 -24.72 -3.17 -39.79
C THR A 188 -24.33 -4.49 -39.16
N TYR A 189 -23.17 -4.55 -38.53
CA TYR A 189 -22.68 -5.72 -37.84
C TYR A 189 -22.35 -5.43 -36.39
N ILE A 190 -22.94 -6.22 -35.49
CA ILE A 190 -22.65 -6.16 -34.05
C ILE A 190 -21.94 -7.44 -33.64
N THR A 191 -20.72 -7.32 -33.08
CA THR A 191 -19.95 -8.46 -32.60
C THR A 191 -20.17 -8.69 -31.12
N TYR A 192 -20.69 -9.86 -30.76
CA TYR A 192 -20.87 -10.29 -29.37
C TYR A 192 -19.66 -11.08 -28.88
N TYR A 193 -18.93 -10.52 -27.92
CA TYR A 193 -17.80 -11.18 -27.26
C TYR A 193 -18.25 -12.00 -26.06
N GLY A 194 -17.49 -13.05 -25.75
CA GLY A 194 -17.71 -13.86 -24.54
C GLY A 194 -17.55 -13.01 -23.28
N ALA A 195 -18.28 -13.36 -22.22
CA ALA A 195 -18.07 -12.75 -20.93
C ALA A 195 -16.66 -13.10 -20.47
N THR A 196 -15.90 -12.08 -20.08
CA THR A 196 -14.63 -12.25 -19.38
C THR A 196 -14.86 -12.77 -17.99
N LEU A 197 -13.91 -13.59 -17.54
CA LEU A 197 -13.78 -13.96 -16.15
C LEU A 197 -12.55 -13.25 -15.58
N ALA A 198 -12.71 -12.66 -14.41
CA ALA A 198 -11.64 -12.19 -13.54
C ALA A 198 -12.05 -12.65 -12.14
N GLU A 199 -11.30 -13.58 -11.55
CA GLU A 199 -11.62 -14.12 -10.23
C GLU A 199 -10.33 -14.37 -9.44
N ILE A 200 -10.19 -13.69 -8.32
CA ILE A 200 -9.13 -13.95 -7.33
C ILE A 200 -9.66 -15.02 -6.38
N LEU A 201 -8.94 -16.13 -6.30
CA LEU A 201 -9.27 -17.28 -5.46
C LEU A 201 -8.78 -17.12 -4.02
N THR A 202 -7.67 -16.39 -3.84
CA THR A 202 -7.15 -16.03 -2.52
C THR A 202 -8.18 -15.21 -1.76
N GLN A 203 -8.39 -15.55 -0.49
CA GLN A 203 -9.34 -14.87 0.39
C GLN A 203 -8.66 -13.73 1.15
N ASP A 204 -9.48 -12.80 1.64
CA ASP A 204 -9.03 -11.75 2.54
C ASP A 204 -8.34 -12.34 3.78
N ALA A 205 -7.22 -11.75 4.18
CA ALA A 205 -6.44 -12.22 5.33
C ALA A 205 -5.63 -11.09 5.99
N SER A 206 -5.24 -11.32 7.25
CA SER A 206 -4.20 -10.54 7.91
C SER A 206 -2.84 -11.21 7.67
N VAL A 207 -1.81 -10.42 7.38
CA VAL A 207 -0.43 -10.89 7.15
C VAL A 207 0.55 -10.00 7.91
N CYS A 208 1.73 -10.52 8.23
CA CYS A 208 2.75 -9.72 8.90
C CYS A 208 3.54 -8.87 7.90
N SER A 209 4.00 -7.69 8.31
CA SER A 209 4.72 -6.71 7.45
C SER A 209 5.93 -7.25 6.66
N ASN A 210 6.50 -8.39 7.05
CA ASN A 210 7.63 -9.04 6.38
C ASN A 210 7.26 -10.33 5.62
N GLU A 211 5.98 -10.71 5.62
CA GLU A 211 5.51 -11.91 4.93
C GLU A 211 5.02 -11.56 3.53
N SER A 212 5.49 -12.33 2.55
CA SER A 212 5.01 -12.22 1.18
C SER A 212 3.66 -12.89 1.02
N ILE A 213 2.79 -12.29 0.22
CA ILE A 213 1.42 -12.76 -0.03
C ILE A 213 1.38 -13.46 -1.39
N GLU A 214 1.14 -14.78 -1.40
CA GLU A 214 0.87 -15.52 -2.62
C GLU A 214 -0.59 -15.37 -3.02
N ILE A 215 -0.83 -14.99 -4.28
CA ILE A 215 -2.16 -14.71 -4.81
C ILE A 215 -2.45 -15.76 -5.87
N GLU A 216 -3.61 -16.39 -5.82
CA GLU A 216 -4.11 -17.29 -6.85
C GLU A 216 -5.32 -16.66 -7.51
N ALA A 217 -5.35 -16.66 -8.85
CA ALA A 217 -6.48 -16.15 -9.62
C ALA A 217 -6.72 -16.95 -10.89
N THR A 218 -7.89 -16.74 -11.49
CA THR A 218 -8.27 -17.26 -12.80
C THR A 218 -8.81 -16.15 -13.68
N ALA A 219 -8.58 -16.27 -14.98
CA ALA A 219 -9.13 -15.37 -15.98
C ALA A 219 -9.44 -16.12 -17.28
N GLU A 220 -10.52 -15.73 -17.96
CA GLU A 220 -10.96 -16.32 -19.22
C GLU A 220 -11.44 -15.25 -20.21
N ASN A 221 -11.43 -15.59 -21.50
CA ASN A 221 -11.92 -14.75 -22.61
C ASN A 221 -11.32 -13.33 -22.67
N TYR A 222 -10.04 -13.20 -22.30
CA TYR A 222 -9.35 -11.91 -22.22
C TYR A 222 -8.31 -11.72 -23.32
N ALA A 223 -8.03 -10.47 -23.64
CA ALA A 223 -6.94 -10.05 -24.51
C ALA A 223 -5.65 -9.80 -23.70
N SER A 224 -5.79 -9.19 -22.52
CA SER A 224 -4.70 -8.96 -21.56
C SER A 224 -5.26 -8.86 -20.14
N PHE A 225 -4.40 -8.99 -19.14
CA PHE A 225 -4.70 -8.66 -17.76
C PHE A 225 -3.55 -7.86 -17.14
N THR A 226 -3.82 -7.17 -16.05
CA THR A 226 -2.85 -6.42 -15.26
C THR A 226 -3.21 -6.49 -13.78
N TRP A 227 -2.20 -6.51 -12.92
CA TRP A 227 -2.38 -6.34 -11.49
C TRP A 227 -2.18 -4.88 -11.08
N ARG A 228 -2.96 -4.42 -10.09
CA ARG A 228 -2.78 -3.13 -9.42
C ARG A 228 -2.93 -3.30 -7.92
N HIS A 229 -2.29 -2.42 -7.17
CA HIS A 229 -2.43 -2.34 -5.71
C HIS A 229 -2.41 -0.88 -5.24
N ASN A 230 -2.90 -0.63 -4.03
CA ASN A 230 -2.82 0.68 -3.35
C ASN A 230 -1.66 0.77 -2.33
N GLY A 231 -0.90 -0.32 -2.16
CA GLY A 231 0.23 -0.40 -1.24
C GLY A 231 1.57 0.13 -1.76
N GLU A 232 2.60 0.06 -0.92
CA GLU A 232 3.98 0.51 -1.22
C GLU A 232 4.91 -0.63 -1.67
N GLY A 233 4.46 -1.87 -1.57
CA GLY A 233 5.18 -3.07 -1.97
C GLY A 233 5.32 -3.26 -3.48
N VAL A 234 5.82 -4.43 -3.87
CA VAL A 234 6.04 -4.79 -5.28
C VAL A 234 5.53 -6.19 -5.59
N PHE A 235 5.05 -6.40 -6.81
CA PHE A 235 4.76 -7.75 -7.30
C PHE A 235 6.02 -8.44 -7.81
N GLN A 236 6.15 -9.71 -7.45
CA GLN A 236 6.98 -10.68 -8.16
C GLN A 236 6.09 -11.52 -9.06
N ASN A 237 6.58 -11.83 -10.27
CA ASN A 237 5.84 -12.59 -11.28
C ASN A 237 4.49 -11.96 -11.69
N GLU A 238 4.41 -10.63 -11.76
CA GLU A 238 3.18 -9.87 -12.11
C GLU A 238 2.55 -10.24 -13.47
N ASN A 239 3.28 -10.94 -14.35
CA ASN A 239 2.76 -11.40 -15.65
C ASN A 239 2.07 -12.78 -15.56
N THR A 240 1.83 -13.31 -14.35
CA THR A 240 1.13 -14.57 -14.12
C THR A 240 -0.17 -14.32 -13.35
N LEU A 241 -1.08 -15.31 -13.36
CA LEU A 241 -2.26 -15.34 -12.50
C LEU A 241 -1.95 -15.87 -11.09
N THR A 242 -0.66 -16.09 -10.79
CA THR A 242 -0.17 -16.49 -9.48
C THR A 242 0.99 -15.59 -9.02
N PRO A 243 0.80 -14.26 -8.91
CA PRO A 243 1.87 -13.38 -8.48
C PRO A 243 2.09 -13.49 -6.97
N THR A 244 3.22 -12.98 -6.53
CA THR A 244 3.51 -12.80 -5.10
C THR A 244 3.64 -11.32 -4.82
N TYR A 245 2.82 -10.78 -3.92
CA TYR A 245 2.98 -9.41 -3.42
C TYR A 245 3.99 -9.43 -2.27
N VAL A 246 5.03 -8.59 -2.37
CA VAL A 246 6.03 -8.43 -1.32
C VAL A 246 5.83 -7.04 -0.71
N PRO A 247 5.30 -6.95 0.53
CA PRO A 247 5.15 -5.68 1.22
C PRO A 247 6.49 -4.96 1.41
N HIS A 248 6.45 -3.63 1.51
CA HIS A 248 7.63 -2.85 1.87
C HIS A 248 7.91 -2.92 3.38
N GLU A 249 9.18 -2.76 3.83
CA GLU A 249 9.63 -2.96 5.23
C GLU A 249 8.85 -2.17 6.31
N LYS A 250 8.08 -1.16 5.93
CA LYS A 250 7.30 -0.30 6.83
C LYS A 250 5.84 -0.14 6.39
N GLU A 251 5.37 -1.03 5.53
CA GLU A 251 3.99 -1.04 5.07
C GLU A 251 3.07 -1.60 6.16
N PHE A 252 1.96 -0.91 6.42
CA PHE A 252 0.95 -1.33 7.39
C PHE A 252 -0.44 -0.85 6.97
N GLY A 253 -1.47 -1.58 7.40
CA GLY A 253 -2.87 -1.26 7.11
C GLY A 253 -3.46 -2.07 5.95
N ASN A 254 -4.59 -1.61 5.42
CA ASN A 254 -5.34 -2.33 4.39
C ASN A 254 -4.75 -2.11 3.01
N ILE A 255 -4.39 -3.22 2.35
CA ILE A 255 -3.91 -3.27 0.97
C ILE A 255 -4.95 -3.97 0.12
N ASP A 256 -5.44 -3.29 -0.90
CA ASP A 256 -6.33 -3.84 -1.91
C ASP A 256 -5.50 -4.24 -3.13
N ILE A 257 -5.60 -5.50 -3.53
CA ILE A 257 -4.98 -6.02 -4.74
C ILE A 257 -6.07 -6.32 -5.75
N ILE A 258 -5.92 -5.75 -6.95
CA ILE A 258 -6.91 -5.75 -8.00
C ILE A 258 -6.35 -6.47 -9.21
N LEU A 259 -7.07 -7.48 -9.69
CA LEU A 259 -6.85 -8.09 -11.01
C LEU A 259 -7.77 -7.39 -12.00
N ASP A 260 -7.21 -6.65 -12.96
CA ASP A 260 -7.97 -6.11 -14.09
C ASP A 260 -7.78 -7.00 -15.32
N VAL A 261 -8.87 -7.46 -15.89
CA VAL A 261 -8.91 -8.31 -17.08
C VAL A 261 -9.60 -7.55 -18.21
N ASN A 262 -8.85 -7.27 -19.27
CA ASN A 262 -9.36 -6.61 -20.46
C ASN A 262 -9.82 -7.65 -21.48
N GLY A 263 -11.10 -7.65 -21.85
CA GLY A 263 -11.63 -8.57 -22.85
C GLY A 263 -12.43 -7.86 -23.91
N LEU A 264 -11.74 -7.23 -24.86
CA LEU A 264 -12.32 -6.70 -26.10
C LEU A 264 -13.64 -5.90 -25.89
N GLY A 265 -13.71 -5.10 -24.81
CA GLY A 265 -14.89 -4.31 -24.44
C GLY A 265 -15.72 -4.87 -23.26
N CYS A 266 -15.40 -6.07 -22.81
CA CYS A 266 -15.98 -6.75 -21.65
C CYS A 266 -14.98 -6.74 -20.50
N ASP A 267 -14.59 -5.57 -20.04
CA ASP A 267 -13.58 -5.50 -19.00
C ASP A 267 -14.18 -5.90 -17.65
N LYS A 268 -13.44 -6.71 -16.90
CA LYS A 268 -13.81 -7.16 -15.56
C LYS A 268 -12.63 -6.97 -14.63
N SER A 269 -12.94 -6.77 -13.36
CA SER A 269 -11.94 -6.72 -12.32
C SER A 269 -12.43 -7.48 -11.12
N ASP A 270 -11.49 -7.99 -10.34
CA ASP A 270 -11.76 -8.56 -9.03
C ASP A 270 -10.73 -8.05 -8.01
N THR A 271 -11.11 -8.02 -6.74
CA THR A 271 -10.31 -7.42 -5.67
C THR A 271 -10.25 -8.35 -4.46
N VAL A 272 -9.06 -8.48 -3.89
CA VAL A 272 -8.82 -9.09 -2.57
C VAL A 272 -8.17 -8.06 -1.65
N SER A 273 -8.53 -8.09 -0.37
CA SER A 273 -8.02 -7.14 0.63
C SER A 273 -7.20 -7.87 1.69
N PHE A 274 -6.00 -7.35 1.97
CA PHE A 274 -5.11 -7.84 3.03
C PHE A 274 -4.88 -6.78 4.09
N TYR A 275 -4.88 -7.17 5.36
CA TYR A 275 -4.45 -6.29 6.44
C TYR A 275 -2.99 -6.60 6.82
N VAL A 276 -2.08 -5.69 6.45
CA VAL A 276 -0.66 -5.82 6.80
C VAL A 276 -0.44 -5.31 8.22
N SER A 277 -0.08 -6.23 9.12
CA SER A 277 0.14 -5.98 10.54
C SER A 277 1.62 -5.76 10.83
N GLN A 278 1.94 -4.60 11.40
CA GLN A 278 3.28 -4.27 11.88
C GLN A 278 3.35 -4.42 13.40
N MET A 279 4.45 -4.98 13.88
CA MET A 279 4.76 -5.03 15.31
C MET A 279 5.64 -3.85 15.72
N TYR A 280 5.36 -3.28 16.90
CA TYR A 280 6.23 -2.34 17.57
C TYR A 280 6.70 -2.96 18.89
N VAL A 281 7.99 -3.23 18.97
CA VAL A 281 8.65 -3.81 20.14
C VAL A 281 9.96 -3.07 20.39
N GLU A 282 10.21 -2.69 21.64
CA GLU A 282 11.43 -2.01 22.11
C GLU A 282 11.94 -2.69 23.38
N TYR A 283 13.22 -3.06 23.39
CA TYR A 283 13.89 -3.74 24.50
C TYR A 283 15.38 -3.37 24.54
N LEU A 284 16.05 -3.74 25.63
CA LEU A 284 17.50 -3.59 25.75
C LEU A 284 18.21 -4.83 25.23
N ASP A 285 19.22 -4.66 24.38
CA ASP A 285 20.02 -5.79 23.87
C ASP A 285 20.87 -6.43 24.97
N GLU A 286 21.40 -5.62 25.90
CA GLU A 286 22.31 -6.07 26.95
C GLU A 286 22.10 -5.32 28.28
N ILE A 287 22.22 -6.05 29.40
CA ILE A 287 22.19 -5.52 30.76
C ILE A 287 23.40 -6.08 31.52
N THR A 288 24.08 -5.25 32.31
CA THR A 288 25.16 -5.70 33.23
C THR A 288 24.66 -5.66 34.66
N ALA A 289 24.90 -6.73 35.42
CA ALA A 289 24.50 -6.89 36.81
C ALA A 289 25.53 -7.68 37.61
N CYS A 290 25.50 -7.58 38.93
CA CYS A 290 26.39 -8.32 39.82
C CYS A 290 25.77 -9.64 40.26
N VAL A 291 26.59 -10.63 40.63
CA VAL A 291 26.08 -11.89 41.16
C VAL A 291 25.23 -11.63 42.41
N GLY A 292 24.01 -12.16 42.40
CA GLY A 292 23.01 -11.99 43.46
C GLY A 292 22.02 -10.85 43.22
N ASP A 293 22.27 -9.96 42.26
CA ASP A 293 21.37 -8.84 41.95
C ASP A 293 20.03 -9.33 41.40
N ARG A 294 18.97 -8.55 41.67
CA ARG A 294 17.69 -8.70 40.99
C ARG A 294 17.65 -7.80 39.76
N VAL A 295 17.48 -8.40 38.60
CA VAL A 295 17.45 -7.70 37.31
C VAL A 295 16.01 -7.68 36.81
N PHE A 296 15.56 -6.50 36.36
CA PHE A 296 14.27 -6.31 35.71
C PHE A 296 14.48 -6.39 34.20
N LEU A 297 13.87 -7.38 33.56
CA LEU A 297 13.84 -7.50 32.10
C LEU A 297 12.48 -7.00 31.63
N ASN A 298 12.47 -5.94 30.82
CA ASN A 298 11.25 -5.33 30.34
C ASN A 298 11.24 -5.25 28.80
N VAL A 299 10.04 -5.42 28.25
CA VAL A 299 9.77 -5.17 26.84
C VAL A 299 8.63 -4.17 26.75
N THR A 300 8.85 -3.13 25.95
CA THR A 300 7.82 -2.14 25.63
C THR A 300 7.22 -2.50 24.28
N SER A 301 5.91 -2.69 24.21
CA SER A 301 5.21 -2.99 22.96
C SER A 301 3.83 -2.32 22.93
N SER A 302 3.08 -2.52 21.83
CA SER A 302 1.70 -2.04 21.75
C SER A 302 0.78 -2.76 22.76
N PRO A 303 -0.36 -2.15 23.15
CA PRO A 303 -1.36 -2.81 24.00
C PRO A 303 -1.83 -4.14 23.40
N ASP A 304 -2.20 -5.08 24.27
CA ASP A 304 -2.78 -6.39 23.94
C ASP A 304 -1.84 -7.43 23.32
N TYR A 305 -0.52 -7.19 23.30
CA TYR A 305 0.44 -8.22 22.89
C TYR A 305 0.61 -9.26 24.00
N THR A 306 0.89 -10.50 23.61
CA THR A 306 1.20 -11.61 24.52
C THR A 306 2.70 -11.86 24.55
N TYR A 307 3.18 -12.42 25.66
CA TYR A 307 4.60 -12.67 25.91
C TYR A 307 4.80 -14.11 26.36
N LEU A 308 5.91 -14.72 25.94
CA LEU A 308 6.40 -15.99 26.47
C LEU A 308 7.92 -15.92 26.61
N TRP A 309 8.40 -15.78 27.85
CA TRP A 309 9.82 -15.76 28.17
C TRP A 309 10.41 -17.17 28.16
N SER A 310 11.72 -17.29 27.92
CA SER A 310 12.48 -18.55 28.03
C SER A 310 12.36 -19.20 29.42
N THR A 311 12.06 -18.40 30.43
CA THR A 311 11.80 -18.80 31.82
C THR A 311 10.35 -19.27 32.07
N GLY A 312 9.43 -19.00 31.14
CA GLY A 312 8.04 -19.48 31.13
C GLY A 312 6.98 -18.48 31.59
N GLU A 313 7.38 -17.27 32.01
CA GLU A 313 6.50 -16.17 32.38
C GLU A 313 5.87 -15.52 31.14
N THR A 314 4.76 -14.81 31.36
CA THR A 314 3.92 -14.25 30.29
C THR A 314 3.60 -12.77 30.44
N GLU A 315 4.29 -12.09 31.36
CA GLU A 315 4.16 -10.65 31.57
C GLU A 315 5.17 -9.89 30.70
N ASN A 316 4.92 -8.60 30.44
CA ASN A 316 5.84 -7.76 29.66
C ASN A 316 7.09 -7.33 30.45
N GLU A 317 7.13 -7.62 31.76
CA GLU A 317 8.26 -7.43 32.65
C GLU A 317 8.43 -8.67 33.53
N ILE A 318 9.67 -9.14 33.67
CA ILE A 318 10.03 -10.21 34.60
C ILE A 318 11.20 -9.78 35.49
N VAL A 319 11.33 -10.45 36.64
CA VAL A 319 12.44 -10.24 37.57
C VAL A 319 13.23 -11.54 37.70
N ILE A 320 14.51 -11.50 37.36
CA ILE A 320 15.43 -12.63 37.49
C ILE A 320 16.50 -12.33 38.56
N ASN A 321 17.09 -13.40 39.11
CA ASN A 321 18.27 -13.27 39.97
C ASN A 321 19.51 -13.54 39.13
N ALA A 322 20.44 -12.59 39.09
CA ALA A 322 21.69 -12.70 38.35
C ALA A 322 22.63 -13.71 39.01
N THR A 323 22.70 -14.94 38.49
CA THR A 323 23.62 -15.98 38.99
C THR A 323 24.79 -16.22 38.05
N GLU A 324 24.53 -16.24 36.75
CA GLU A 324 25.54 -16.42 35.70
C GLU A 324 25.13 -15.67 34.43
N THR A 325 26.08 -15.45 33.52
CA THR A 325 25.79 -14.75 32.26
C THR A 325 24.94 -15.65 31.36
N GLU A 326 23.74 -15.19 31.02
CA GLU A 326 22.74 -15.94 30.26
C GLU A 326 22.00 -15.04 29.26
N ILE A 327 21.46 -15.65 28.20
CA ILE A 327 20.60 -14.98 27.22
C ILE A 327 19.15 -15.34 27.56
N TYR A 328 18.33 -14.31 27.79
CA TYR A 328 16.89 -14.45 27.96
C TYR A 328 16.20 -14.09 26.66
N SER A 329 15.38 -14.99 26.13
CA SER A 329 14.56 -14.73 24.95
C SER A 329 13.10 -14.55 25.36
N VAL A 330 12.38 -13.68 24.65
CA VAL A 330 10.94 -13.57 24.78
C VAL A 330 10.30 -13.57 23.41
N GLU A 331 9.32 -14.46 23.21
CA GLU A 331 8.44 -14.44 22.05
C GLU A 331 7.28 -13.50 22.36
N ILE A 332 7.17 -12.42 21.58
CA ILE A 332 6.07 -11.47 21.64
C ILE A 332 5.14 -11.76 20.47
N GLN A 333 3.82 -11.81 20.70
CA GLN A 333 2.84 -12.01 19.63
C GLN A 333 1.72 -10.95 19.71
N ASN A 334 1.33 -10.41 18.54
CA ASN A 334 0.19 -9.50 18.45
C ASN A 334 -1.14 -10.25 18.24
N ASN A 335 -2.26 -9.52 18.29
CA ASN A 335 -3.59 -10.10 18.10
C ASN A 335 -3.85 -10.66 16.68
N GLU A 336 -3.04 -10.30 15.70
CA GLU A 336 -3.12 -10.80 14.32
C GLU A 336 -2.27 -12.06 14.09
N GLY A 337 -1.56 -12.52 15.12
CA GLY A 337 -0.74 -13.73 15.08
C GLY A 337 0.72 -13.51 14.65
N CYS A 338 1.14 -12.27 14.39
CA CYS A 338 2.53 -11.95 14.11
C CYS A 338 3.38 -12.08 15.37
N SER A 339 4.52 -12.76 15.24
CA SER A 339 5.47 -12.96 16.32
C SER A 339 6.81 -12.30 16.05
N GLU A 340 7.43 -11.79 17.12
CA GLU A 340 8.79 -11.26 17.14
C GLU A 340 9.53 -11.88 18.33
N ILE A 341 10.82 -12.16 18.16
CA ILE A 341 11.66 -12.70 19.23
C ILE A 341 12.67 -11.62 19.62
N ALA A 342 12.65 -11.23 20.89
CA ALA A 342 13.66 -10.38 21.50
C ALA A 342 14.66 -11.23 22.28
N GLU A 343 15.95 -10.93 22.15
CA GLU A 343 17.03 -11.58 22.89
C GLU A 343 17.77 -10.54 23.74
N ILE A 344 17.82 -10.78 25.06
CA ILE A 344 18.45 -9.88 26.04
C ILE A 344 19.60 -10.62 26.72
N ILE A 345 20.81 -10.08 26.61
CA ILE A 345 22.00 -10.64 27.25
C ILE A 345 22.16 -10.05 28.65
N VAL A 346 22.10 -10.89 29.69
CA VAL A 346 22.39 -10.48 31.07
C VAL A 346 23.83 -10.83 31.39
N ASN A 347 24.72 -9.84 31.30
CA ASN A 347 26.14 -9.95 31.62
C ASN A 347 26.36 -9.89 33.14
N VAL A 348 26.50 -11.05 33.78
CA VAL A 348 26.71 -11.16 35.23
C VAL A 348 28.19 -11.04 35.59
N LYS A 349 28.52 -10.14 36.53
CA LYS A 349 29.87 -9.88 37.04
C LYS A 349 30.01 -10.41 38.46
N GLU A 350 31.12 -11.09 38.70
CA GLU A 350 31.48 -11.59 40.03
C GLU A 350 31.77 -10.44 41.00
N ASN A 351 31.41 -10.62 42.26
CA ASN A 351 31.73 -9.66 43.30
C ASN A 351 33.23 -9.67 43.60
N PRO A 352 33.88 -8.51 43.83
CA PRO A 352 35.30 -8.46 44.12
C PRO A 352 35.61 -9.13 45.47
N GLU A 353 36.48 -10.15 45.46
CA GLU A 353 37.04 -10.69 46.70
C GLU A 353 38.08 -9.73 47.28
N ILE A 354 37.93 -9.39 48.56
CA ILE A 354 38.88 -8.52 49.27
C ILE A 354 39.53 -9.21 50.46
N PHE A 355 40.72 -8.75 50.77
CA PHE A 355 41.46 -9.05 51.99
C PHE A 355 41.94 -7.74 52.60
N TRP A 356 42.10 -7.67 53.91
CA TRP A 356 42.60 -6.47 54.56
C TRP A 356 43.62 -6.80 55.65
N GLU A 357 44.57 -5.88 55.85
CA GLU A 357 45.55 -5.95 56.92
C GLU A 357 45.60 -4.61 57.68
N ALA A 358 45.64 -4.69 59.02
CA ALA A 358 45.86 -3.54 59.87
C ALA A 358 47.36 -3.32 60.08
N VAL A 359 47.87 -2.17 59.62
CA VAL A 359 49.25 -1.74 59.83
C VAL A 359 49.30 -0.89 61.10
N HIS A 360 49.48 -1.54 62.25
CA HIS A 360 49.36 -0.91 63.57
C HIS A 360 50.35 0.23 63.82
N GLU A 361 51.59 0.14 63.32
CA GLU A 361 52.59 1.22 63.50
C GLU A 361 52.15 2.56 62.90
N ASN A 362 51.35 2.51 61.83
CA ASN A 362 50.85 3.70 61.12
C ASN A 362 49.36 3.94 61.33
N LYS A 363 48.69 3.10 62.14
CA LYS A 363 47.24 3.14 62.39
C LYS A 363 46.44 3.16 61.07
N GLN A 364 46.81 2.29 60.14
CA GLN A 364 46.21 2.19 58.80
C GLN A 364 45.54 0.84 58.58
N LEU A 365 44.43 0.82 57.86
CA LEU A 365 43.87 -0.36 57.21
C LEU A 365 44.24 -0.33 55.74
N VAL A 366 44.79 -1.42 55.23
CA VAL A 366 45.16 -1.58 53.82
C VAL A 366 44.35 -2.73 53.23
N VAL A 367 43.58 -2.45 52.18
CA VAL A 367 42.73 -3.42 51.47
C VAL A 367 43.44 -3.92 50.21
N SER A 368 43.38 -5.23 49.97
CA SER A 368 43.91 -5.92 48.80
C SER A 368 42.77 -6.64 48.06
N PRO A 369 42.78 -6.70 46.71
CA PRO A 369 43.77 -6.09 45.82
C PRO A 369 43.65 -4.56 45.80
N ALA A 370 44.77 -3.88 45.51
CA ALA A 370 44.76 -2.45 45.21
C ALA A 370 44.29 -2.20 43.77
N GLY A 371 43.67 -1.04 43.51
CA GLY A 371 43.27 -0.63 42.16
C GLY A 371 41.84 -1.02 41.76
N LEU A 372 41.02 -1.50 42.69
CA LEU A 372 39.58 -1.56 42.50
C LEU A 372 39.02 -0.13 42.30
N PHE A 373 37.81 -0.04 41.74
CA PHE A 373 37.24 1.23 41.31
C PHE A 373 37.01 2.20 42.47
N LYS A 374 36.52 1.68 43.61
CA LYS A 374 36.20 2.46 44.81
C LYS A 374 36.30 1.59 46.06
N TYR A 375 36.71 2.19 47.16
CA TYR A 375 36.72 1.60 48.51
C TYR A 375 35.94 2.52 49.45
N GLU A 376 35.16 1.91 50.34
CA GLU A 376 34.38 2.59 51.35
C GLU A 376 34.65 1.99 52.73
N PHE A 377 34.81 2.86 53.71
CA PHE A 377 35.02 2.49 55.11
C PHE A 377 33.92 3.11 55.94
N TYR A 378 33.26 2.28 56.73
CA TYR A 378 32.14 2.68 57.59
C TYR A 378 32.50 2.45 59.05
N GLY A 379 32.11 3.34 59.95
CA GLY A 379 32.26 3.16 61.39
C GLY A 379 31.11 2.40 62.01
N ASN A 380 31.03 2.41 63.34
CA ASN A 380 29.86 1.96 64.10
C ASN A 380 28.55 2.53 63.52
N ASP A 381 27.47 1.76 63.63
CA ASP A 381 26.15 2.13 63.10
C ASP A 381 26.16 2.46 61.59
N TYR A 382 27.16 1.94 60.86
CA TYR A 382 27.35 2.12 59.41
C TYR A 382 27.52 3.59 58.98
N VAL A 383 28.16 4.40 59.82
CA VAL A 383 28.48 5.79 59.46
C VAL A 383 29.60 5.81 58.41
N LEU A 384 29.36 6.34 57.22
CA LEU A 384 30.38 6.46 56.17
C LEU A 384 31.53 7.37 56.63
N LEU A 385 32.75 6.81 56.72
CA LEU A 385 33.96 7.53 57.12
C LEU A 385 34.82 7.93 55.93
N TYR A 386 34.86 7.09 54.89
CA TYR A 386 35.62 7.36 53.66
C TYR A 386 34.94 6.70 52.46
N SER A 387 34.97 7.38 51.32
CA SER A 387 34.62 6.83 50.01
C SER A 387 35.58 7.40 48.96
N GLY A 388 36.27 6.53 48.21
CA GLY A 388 37.20 6.97 47.18
C GLY A 388 38.11 5.87 46.63
N LYS A 389 39.10 6.25 45.82
CA LYS A 389 40.01 5.30 45.15
C LYS A 389 41.15 4.77 46.04
N SER A 390 41.37 5.35 47.21
CA SER A 390 42.44 4.88 48.11
C SER A 390 42.01 3.57 48.76
N ASN A 391 42.82 2.52 48.59
CA ASN A 391 42.69 1.26 49.31
C ASN A 391 43.29 1.32 50.73
N ILE A 392 43.77 2.48 51.15
CA ILE A 392 44.38 2.73 52.47
C ILE A 392 43.50 3.72 53.23
N PHE A 393 43.13 3.36 54.45
CA PHE A 393 42.35 4.19 55.38
C PHE A 393 43.10 4.39 56.71
N ASN A 394 43.25 5.64 57.15
CA ASN A 394 43.85 5.97 58.44
C ASN A 394 42.76 6.08 59.50
N TYR A 395 42.75 5.16 60.48
CA TYR A 395 41.70 5.07 61.47
C TYR A 395 41.95 5.89 62.75
N CYS A 396 42.99 6.74 62.79
CA CYS A 396 43.30 7.60 63.94
C CYS A 396 42.17 8.55 64.33
N GLU A 397 41.50 9.15 63.35
CA GLU A 397 40.41 10.11 63.59
C GLU A 397 39.11 9.39 63.92
N ALA A 398 38.91 8.20 63.34
CA ALA A 398 37.72 7.37 63.57
C ALA A 398 37.70 6.72 64.96
N SER A 399 38.87 6.39 65.53
CA SER A 399 38.99 5.73 66.84
C SER A 399 38.46 6.53 68.03
N ALA A 400 38.21 7.84 67.86
CA ALA A 400 37.65 8.68 68.92
C ALA A 400 36.16 8.42 69.19
N SER A 401 35.44 7.85 68.23
CA SER A 401 33.99 7.63 68.31
C SER A 401 33.51 6.29 67.73
N HIS A 402 34.39 5.49 67.14
CA HIS A 402 34.06 4.21 66.53
C HIS A 402 35.06 3.14 66.98
N ASN A 403 34.56 1.93 67.26
CA ASN A 403 35.35 0.77 67.64
C ASN A 403 35.31 -0.36 66.60
N ILE A 404 34.49 -0.24 65.56
CA ILE A 404 34.41 -1.17 64.43
C ILE A 404 34.48 -0.36 63.14
N ILE A 405 35.26 -0.84 62.18
CA ILE A 405 35.36 -0.32 60.81
C ILE A 405 34.92 -1.41 59.85
N TYR A 406 33.81 -1.21 59.15
CA TYR A 406 33.38 -2.08 58.05
C TYR A 406 34.01 -1.62 56.73
N ILE A 407 34.30 -2.58 55.85
CA ILE A 407 35.06 -2.36 54.62
C ILE A 407 34.23 -2.89 53.45
N VAL A 408 34.02 -2.04 52.44
CA VAL A 408 33.36 -2.44 51.20
C VAL A 408 34.20 -1.94 50.04
N ALA A 409 34.50 -2.81 49.07
CA ALA A 409 35.16 -2.42 47.83
C ALA A 409 34.25 -2.66 46.64
N PHE A 410 34.42 -1.85 45.60
CA PHE A 410 33.64 -1.89 44.37
C PHE A 410 34.55 -2.04 43.17
N ASP A 411 34.17 -2.91 42.23
CA ASP A 411 34.82 -3.04 40.93
C ASP A 411 34.38 -1.95 39.93
N GLU A 412 34.88 -2.01 38.69
CA GLU A 412 34.56 -1.04 37.64
C GLU A 412 33.13 -1.12 37.11
N PHE A 413 32.42 -2.22 37.38
CA PHE A 413 31.01 -2.44 37.01
C PHE A 413 30.06 -2.04 38.14
N GLY A 414 30.58 -1.72 39.33
CA GLY A 414 29.81 -1.32 40.51
C GLY A 414 29.50 -2.47 41.46
N CYS A 415 30.04 -3.67 41.25
CA CYS A 415 29.82 -4.83 42.10
C CYS A 415 30.61 -4.70 43.40
N SER A 416 29.94 -4.93 44.52
CA SER A 416 30.51 -4.77 45.85
C SER A 416 31.00 -6.09 46.44
N SER A 417 32.08 -6.03 47.22
CA SER A 417 32.58 -7.18 47.99
C SER A 417 31.61 -7.65 49.07
N ASP A 418 30.62 -6.81 49.40
CA ASP A 418 29.53 -7.09 50.35
C ASP A 418 28.19 -6.77 49.65
N ALA A 419 27.73 -7.68 48.81
CA ALA A 419 26.50 -7.50 48.01
C ALA A 419 25.22 -7.58 48.85
N ASP A 420 25.24 -8.27 49.99
CA ASP A 420 24.08 -8.47 50.86
C ASP A 420 23.90 -7.33 51.89
N ASN A 421 24.78 -6.33 51.92
CA ASN A 421 24.87 -5.30 52.96
C ASN A 421 24.96 -5.88 54.39
N ASN A 422 25.60 -7.04 54.52
CA ASN A 422 25.76 -7.72 55.81
C ASN A 422 27.08 -7.34 56.49
N TYR A 423 27.92 -6.54 55.83
CA TYR A 423 29.20 -6.01 56.27
C TYR A 423 30.07 -7.06 56.96
N SER A 424 30.25 -8.20 56.28
CA SER A 424 31.03 -9.34 56.79
C SER A 424 32.50 -9.00 57.02
N ASP A 425 33.05 -8.06 56.26
CA ASP A 425 34.41 -7.58 56.41
C ASP A 425 34.47 -6.37 57.34
N PHE A 426 34.97 -6.61 58.57
CA PHE A 426 35.15 -5.56 59.55
C PHE A 426 36.43 -5.72 60.36
N TYR A 427 36.99 -4.59 60.77
CA TYR A 427 38.09 -4.49 61.70
C TYR A 427 37.61 -3.86 63.01
N VAL A 428 37.82 -4.54 64.14
CA VAL A 428 37.59 -3.97 65.46
C VAL A 428 38.83 -3.15 65.82
N ILE A 429 38.68 -1.84 65.98
CA ILE A 429 39.74 -0.97 66.49
C ILE A 429 39.93 -1.34 67.97
N PRO A 430 41.09 -1.85 68.39
CA PRO A 430 41.36 -2.10 69.79
C PRO A 430 41.47 -0.76 70.52
N ILE A 431 40.50 -0.51 71.40
CA ILE A 431 40.47 0.65 72.28
C ILE A 431 41.17 0.25 73.58
N PHE A 432 42.40 0.69 73.77
CA PHE A 432 42.93 0.87 75.12
C PHE A 432 43.35 2.33 75.31
N GLY A 433 43.14 2.85 76.51
CA GLY A 433 43.64 4.16 76.87
C GLY A 433 45.17 4.12 76.82
N GLU A 434 45.78 5.05 76.08
CA GLU A 434 47.22 5.30 76.22
C GLU A 434 47.49 5.60 77.71
N VAL A 435 48.32 4.77 78.35
CA VAL A 435 48.62 4.91 79.78
C VAL A 435 49.90 5.72 79.91
N ASP A 436 49.73 7.03 80.08
CA ASP A 436 50.86 7.96 80.23
C ASP A 436 51.55 7.82 81.60
N ALA A 437 50.81 7.39 82.61
CA ALA A 437 51.32 7.17 83.96
C ALA A 437 50.49 6.14 84.75
N PHE A 438 51.13 5.49 85.72
CA PHE A 438 50.46 4.66 86.72
C PHE A 438 51.15 4.79 88.09
N SER A 439 50.41 4.48 89.17
CA SER A 439 50.81 4.73 90.55
C SER A 439 50.58 3.50 91.43
N PRO A 440 51.54 2.56 91.49
CA PRO A 440 51.46 1.37 92.33
C PRO A 440 51.66 1.71 93.81
N ASN A 441 50.61 2.24 94.44
CA ASN A 441 50.57 2.66 95.85
C ASN A 441 49.66 1.76 96.72
N GLY A 442 48.99 0.78 96.11
CA GLY A 442 48.13 -0.19 96.78
C GLY A 442 46.73 0.32 97.11
N ASP A 443 46.26 1.41 96.49
CA ASP A 443 44.92 1.96 96.70
C ASP A 443 43.83 1.31 95.82
N GLY A 444 44.21 0.36 94.96
CA GLY A 444 43.35 -0.36 94.03
C GLY A 444 43.14 0.37 92.70
N ILE A 445 43.71 1.55 92.50
CA ILE A 445 43.56 2.39 91.30
C ILE A 445 44.93 2.55 90.63
N ASN A 446 45.02 2.16 89.36
CA ASN A 446 46.26 2.27 88.57
C ASN A 446 47.48 1.61 89.25
N ASP A 447 47.26 0.55 90.02
CA ASP A 447 48.31 -0.23 90.66
C ASP A 447 49.07 -1.13 89.69
N LEU A 448 48.44 -1.48 88.57
CA LEU A 448 48.98 -2.34 87.54
C LEU A 448 48.91 -1.62 86.20
N LEU A 449 50.05 -1.49 85.53
CA LEU A 449 50.11 -1.03 84.16
C LEU A 449 49.46 -2.07 83.24
N LEU A 450 48.38 -1.67 82.56
CA LEU A 450 47.73 -2.44 81.47
C LEU A 450 47.41 -3.91 81.83
N SER A 451 46.87 -4.14 83.03
CA SER A 451 46.39 -5.47 83.43
C SER A 451 45.32 -6.00 82.44
N GLY A 452 45.42 -7.28 82.07
CA GLY A 452 44.56 -7.92 81.08
C GLY A 452 45.10 -7.88 79.64
N HIS A 453 46.23 -7.20 79.39
CA HIS A 453 46.88 -7.15 78.09
C HIS A 453 48.26 -7.80 78.15
N LYS A 454 48.68 -8.47 77.07
CA LYS A 454 50.06 -8.97 76.95
C LYS A 454 50.99 -7.79 76.73
N ILE A 455 51.85 -7.51 77.72
CA ILE A 455 52.81 -6.41 77.66
C ILE A 455 54.24 -6.88 77.93
N THR A 456 55.21 -6.18 77.35
CA THR A 456 56.62 -6.19 77.78
C THR A 456 57.00 -4.79 78.22
N VAL A 457 57.61 -4.64 79.40
CA VAL A 457 58.11 -3.36 79.92
C VAL A 457 59.63 -3.36 79.94
N PHE A 458 60.22 -2.22 79.60
CA PHE A 458 61.66 -2.00 79.48
C PHE A 458 62.10 -0.78 80.27
N ASP A 459 63.32 -0.81 80.79
CA ASP A 459 64.02 0.40 81.23
C ASP A 459 64.62 1.19 80.06
N ARG A 460 65.21 2.35 80.37
CA ARG A 460 65.87 3.23 79.39
C ARG A 460 67.08 2.60 78.68
N THR A 461 67.58 1.46 79.16
CA THR A 461 68.69 0.71 78.58
C THR A 461 68.22 -0.49 77.72
N HIS A 462 66.90 -0.61 77.50
CA HIS A 462 66.24 -1.75 76.83
C HIS A 462 66.24 -3.06 77.63
N LYS A 463 66.49 -3.01 78.95
CA LYS A 463 66.37 -4.20 79.78
C LYS A 463 64.90 -4.49 80.06
N ILE A 464 64.47 -5.72 79.77
CA ILE A 464 63.12 -6.19 80.12
C ILE A 464 62.95 -6.25 81.64
N LEU A 465 61.96 -5.52 82.14
CA LEU A 465 61.54 -5.46 83.54
C LEU A 465 60.31 -6.34 83.80
N TYR A 466 59.44 -6.49 82.82
CA TYR A 466 58.25 -7.29 82.95
C TYR A 466 57.82 -7.83 81.60
N GLU A 467 57.29 -9.04 81.57
CA GLU A 467 56.63 -9.62 80.41
C GLU A 467 55.48 -10.50 80.91
N GLY A 468 54.26 -10.24 80.46
CA GLY A 468 53.09 -11.00 80.90
C GLY A 468 51.75 -10.30 80.68
N TRP A 469 50.69 -10.95 81.17
CA TRP A 469 49.29 -10.53 81.03
C TRP A 469 48.70 -9.84 82.27
N ASN A 470 49.35 -10.00 83.42
CA ASN A 470 48.79 -9.59 84.71
C ASN A 470 48.99 -8.10 85.01
N GLY A 471 49.57 -7.35 84.08
CA GLY A 471 50.03 -5.98 84.27
C GLY A 471 51.30 -5.88 85.13
N TRP A 472 52.00 -4.76 85.00
CA TRP A 472 53.24 -4.49 85.73
C TRP A 472 52.97 -3.59 86.94
N ASP A 473 53.44 -3.99 88.11
CA ASP A 473 53.26 -3.29 89.40
C ASP A 473 54.40 -2.31 89.73
N GLY A 474 55.29 -2.04 88.77
CA GLY A 474 56.46 -1.18 89.02
C GLY A 474 57.57 -1.87 89.83
N THR A 475 57.57 -3.20 89.94
CA THR A 475 58.63 -3.97 90.60
C THR A 475 59.38 -4.89 89.63
N TYR A 476 60.60 -5.29 89.99
CA TYR A 476 61.38 -6.30 89.29
C TYR A 476 62.13 -7.15 90.30
N ASN A 477 61.94 -8.47 90.26
CA ASN A 477 62.46 -9.42 91.26
C ASN A 477 62.11 -9.04 92.70
N GLY A 478 60.88 -8.56 92.93
CA GLY A 478 60.38 -8.14 94.24
C GLY A 478 61.00 -6.85 94.77
N LYS A 479 61.83 -6.16 93.97
CA LYS A 479 62.37 -4.84 94.30
C LYS A 479 61.65 -3.76 93.52
N GLU A 480 61.30 -2.74 94.26
CA GLU A 480 60.74 -1.49 93.80
C GLU A 480 61.66 -0.74 92.84
N PHE A 481 61.13 -0.34 91.67
CA PHE A 481 61.86 0.47 90.70
C PHE A 481 61.64 1.97 90.93
N PRO A 482 62.64 2.82 90.65
CA PRO A 482 62.56 4.26 90.92
C PRO A 482 61.49 4.94 90.06
N GLN A 483 60.91 6.02 90.59
CA GLN A 483 60.05 6.92 89.82
C GLN A 483 60.78 7.40 88.56
N GLY A 484 60.10 7.33 87.41
CA GLY A 484 60.69 7.72 86.14
C GLY A 484 59.93 7.21 84.93
N THR A 485 60.48 7.51 83.75
CA THR A 485 59.93 7.06 82.47
C THR A 485 60.50 5.71 82.07
N TYR A 486 59.60 4.77 81.82
CA TYR A 486 59.83 3.43 81.30
C TYR A 486 59.18 3.32 79.93
N PHE A 487 59.45 2.23 79.21
CA PHE A 487 58.85 1.98 77.90
C PHE A 487 58.12 0.66 77.93
N TYR A 488 56.96 0.58 77.29
CA TYR A 488 56.23 -0.67 77.18
C TYR A 488 55.87 -0.97 75.72
N VAL A 489 55.71 -2.25 75.44
CA VAL A 489 55.19 -2.79 74.19
C VAL A 489 53.95 -3.61 74.54
N VAL A 490 52.83 -3.34 73.87
CA VAL A 490 51.60 -4.14 73.93
C VAL A 490 51.58 -5.04 72.71
N TYR A 491 51.16 -6.28 72.90
CA TYR A 491 50.97 -7.24 71.80
C TYR A 491 49.48 -7.52 71.60
N ASP A 492 49.10 -7.78 70.35
CA ASP A 492 47.78 -8.34 70.03
C ASP A 492 47.71 -9.84 70.39
N ASP A 493 46.54 -10.44 70.18
CA ASP A 493 46.29 -11.86 70.47
C ASP A 493 47.17 -12.81 69.62
N ASP A 494 47.63 -12.36 68.45
CA ASP A 494 48.54 -13.09 67.55
C ASP A 494 50.02 -12.88 67.91
N GLY A 495 50.32 -12.05 68.91
CA GLY A 495 51.67 -11.77 69.39
C GLY A 495 52.47 -10.79 68.52
N LYS A 496 51.83 -10.05 67.61
CA LYS A 496 52.47 -8.93 66.91
C LYS A 496 52.51 -7.70 67.81
N VAL A 497 53.52 -6.86 67.60
CA VAL A 497 53.65 -5.58 68.31
C VAL A 497 52.48 -4.70 67.90
N PHE A 498 51.60 -4.45 68.86
CA PHE A 498 50.40 -3.64 68.66
C PHE A 498 50.68 -2.16 68.93
N TYR A 499 51.34 -1.85 70.05
CA TYR A 499 51.67 -0.47 70.43
C TYR A 499 52.97 -0.43 71.22
N LYS A 500 53.69 0.69 71.12
CA LYS A 500 54.87 0.97 71.94
C LYS A 500 54.81 2.41 72.43
N GLY A 501 55.06 2.63 73.71
CA GLY A 501 54.97 3.96 74.29
C GLY A 501 55.79 4.13 75.56
N PRO A 502 56.09 5.37 75.93
CA PRO A 502 56.59 5.68 77.26
C PRO A 502 55.47 5.54 78.29
N VAL A 503 55.83 5.21 79.52
CA VAL A 503 54.94 5.28 80.69
C VAL A 503 55.71 5.88 81.85
N THR A 504 55.05 6.73 82.63
CA THR A 504 55.62 7.31 83.85
C THR A 504 55.19 6.50 85.07
N LEU A 505 56.15 5.88 85.75
CA LEU A 505 55.92 5.28 87.07
C LEU A 505 55.94 6.40 88.12
N LEU A 506 54.82 6.61 88.82
CA LEU A 506 54.65 7.58 89.90
C LEU A 506 54.64 6.88 91.27
N ARG A 507 55.25 7.49 92.28
CA ARG A 507 55.34 6.94 93.64
C ARG A 507 55.28 8.02 94.70
#